data_AF-A0A1I5WDG3-F1
#
_entry.id   AF-A0A1I5WDG3-F1
#
_cell.length_a   1.000
_cell.length_b   1.000
_cell.length_c   1.000
_cell.angle_alpha   90.00
_cell.angle_beta   90.00
_cell.angle_gamma   90.00
#
_symmetry.space_group_name_H-M   'P 1'
#
loop_
_entity.id
_entity.type
_entity.pdbx_description
1 polymer ?
#
loop_
_entity_poly.entity_id
_entity_poly.type
_entity_poly.pdbx_seq_one_letter_code
_entity_poly.pdbx_strand_id
1 'polypeptide(L)' 'MRLSAQPARKPGSPKSIYSAPLQIEDVQIDENGDVTVSIIADDIYSKNSTQRYQITLTETEISILSRCAKRRFRA' A
#
# COMPACT_ATOMS: atom_id res chain seq x y z
N MET A 1 1.35 2.52 7.16
CA MET A 1 2.22 2.72 5.97
C MET A 1 1.69 3.93 5.20
N ARG A 2 2.53 4.78 4.60
CA ARG A 2 2.07 5.93 3.77
C ARG A 2 2.52 5.69 2.33
N LEU A 3 1.58 5.35 1.46
CA LEU A 3 1.79 5.13 0.03
C LEU A 3 1.32 6.38 -0.71
N SER A 4 2.23 7.02 -1.43
CA SER A 4 1.93 8.16 -2.29
C SER A 4 2.40 7.84 -3.71
N ALA A 5 1.57 8.12 -4.70
CA ALA A 5 1.97 7.99 -6.10
C ALA A 5 2.16 9.36 -6.73
N GLN A 6 3.15 9.46 -7.60
CA GLN A 6 3.38 10.62 -8.44
C GLN A 6 3.19 10.21 -9.91
N PRO A 7 2.54 11.06 -10.73
CA PRO A 7 2.39 10.73 -12.14
C PRO A 7 3.77 10.72 -12.82
N ALA A 8 4.10 9.62 -13.50
CA ALA A 8 5.39 9.44 -14.17
C ALA A 8 5.69 10.51 -15.24
N ARG A 9 4.65 11.10 -15.84
CA ARG A 9 4.76 12.06 -16.96
C ARG A 9 4.50 13.52 -16.60
N LYS A 10 4.00 13.84 -15.39
CA LYS A 10 3.68 15.22 -15.00
C LYS A 10 4.36 15.56 -13.67
N PRO A 11 5.24 16.58 -13.63
CA PRO A 11 5.73 17.08 -12.36
C PRO A 11 4.55 17.62 -11.53
N GLY A 12 4.44 17.17 -10.29
CA GLY A 12 3.36 17.51 -9.38
C GLY A 12 3.58 16.91 -8.01
N SER A 13 2.88 17.41 -6.99
CA SER A 13 2.95 16.86 -5.64
C SER A 13 2.44 15.42 -5.63
N PRO A 14 3.16 14.47 -4.99
CA PRO A 14 2.66 13.12 -4.79
C PRO A 14 1.26 13.15 -4.17
N LYS A 15 0.33 12.39 -4.73
CA LYS A 15 -1.01 12.24 -4.16
C LYS A 15 -1.03 11.04 -3.21
N SER A 16 -1.64 11.23 -2.05
CA SER A 16 -1.87 10.14 -1.11
C SER A 16 -2.80 9.12 -1.76
N ILE A 17 -2.38 7.86 -1.81
CA ILE A 17 -3.26 6.75 -2.21
C ILE A 17 -4.19 6.38 -1.04
N TYR A 18 -3.76 6.65 0.19
CA TYR A 18 -4.60 6.55 1.38
C TYR A 18 -5.44 7.81 1.56
N SER A 19 -6.74 7.69 1.28
CA SER A 19 -7.77 8.61 1.78
C SER A 19 -8.20 8.26 3.22
N ALA A 20 -7.97 7.02 3.66
CA ALA A 20 -8.28 6.51 5.00
C ALA A 20 -7.18 5.58 5.55
N PRO A 21 -7.10 5.37 6.88
CA PRO A 21 -6.24 4.34 7.48
C PRO A 21 -6.64 2.94 6.99
N LEU A 22 -5.65 2.11 6.65
CA LEU A 22 -5.87 0.68 6.37
C LEU A 22 -6.60 0.01 7.51
N GLN A 23 -7.67 -0.70 7.18
CA GLN A 23 -8.38 -1.56 8.12
C GLN A 23 -7.96 -3.02 7.91
N ILE A 24 -8.33 -3.89 8.84
CA ILE A 24 -7.96 -5.31 8.74
C ILE A 24 -8.73 -6.01 7.62
N GLU A 25 -9.91 -5.51 7.27
CA GLU A 25 -10.75 -6.00 6.19
C GLU A 25 -10.14 -5.73 4.81
N ASP A 26 -9.23 -4.76 4.71
CA ASP A 26 -8.46 -4.47 3.49
C ASP A 26 -7.32 -5.48 3.25
N VAL A 27 -7.09 -6.38 4.21
CA VAL A 27 -6.00 -7.36 4.21
C VAL A 27 -6.57 -8.77 4.10
N GLN A 28 -6.06 -9.52 3.13
CA GLN A 28 -6.35 -10.93 2.94
C GLN A 28 -5.07 -11.74 3.11
N ILE A 29 -5.15 -12.83 3.88
CA ILE A 29 -4.07 -13.79 4.05
C ILE A 29 -4.55 -15.08 3.41
N ASP A 30 -3.81 -15.59 2.43
CA ASP A 30 -4.16 -16.84 1.75
C ASP A 30 -3.63 -18.07 2.51
N GLU A 31 -3.97 -19.26 2.02
CA GLU A 31 -3.56 -20.54 2.63
C GLU A 31 -2.04 -20.79 2.53
N ASN A 32 -1.35 -20.11 1.59
CA ASN A 32 0.09 -20.19 1.41
C ASN A 32 0.83 -19.21 2.35
N GLY A 33 0.10 -18.35 3.07
CA GLY A 33 0.65 -17.31 3.94
C GLY A 33 1.02 -16.02 3.22
N ASP A 34 0.65 -15.88 1.94
CA ASP A 34 0.84 -14.63 1.20
C ASP A 34 -0.22 -13.62 1.65
N VAL A 35 0.21 -12.37 1.81
CA VAL A 35 -0.62 -11.28 2.30
C VAL A 35 -0.93 -10.32 1.16
N THR A 36 -2.21 -10.21 0.82
CA THR A 36 -2.70 -9.25 -0.16
C THR A 36 -3.36 -8.07 0.53
N VAL A 37 -2.85 -6.87 0.28
CA VAL A 37 -3.44 -5.60 0.72
C VAL A 37 -4.15 -4.97 -0.47
N SER A 38 -5.47 -4.77 -0.33
CA SER A 38 -6.30 -4.10 -1.33
C SER A 38 -6.54 -2.65 -0.94
N ILE A 39 -6.44 -1.73 -1.89
CA ILE A 39 -6.60 -0.29 -1.66
C ILE A 39 -7.52 0.26 -2.74
N ILE A 40 -8.59 0.94 -2.33
CA ILE A 40 -9.46 1.71 -3.23
C ILE A 40 -9.06 3.17 -3.09
N ALA A 41 -8.77 3.81 -4.22
CA ALA A 41 -8.42 5.21 -4.26
C ALA A 41 -9.27 5.95 -5.29
N ASP A 42 -9.86 7.05 -4.83
CA ASP A 42 -10.69 7.92 -5.65
C ASP A 42 -9.90 9.17 -6.07
N ASP A 43 -10.16 9.64 -7.29
CA ASP A 43 -9.74 10.94 -7.80
C ASP A 43 -8.21 11.20 -7.81
N ILE A 44 -7.40 10.13 -7.84
CA ILE A 44 -5.93 10.29 -7.89
C ILE A 44 -5.50 11.00 -9.18
N TYR A 45 -5.84 10.52 -10.37
CA TYR A 45 -5.38 11.16 -11.63
C TYR A 45 -6.50 11.67 -12.52
N SER A 46 -7.74 11.27 -12.26
CA SER A 46 -8.90 11.61 -13.05
C SER A 46 -10.07 11.91 -12.11
N LYS A 47 -10.81 12.99 -12.35
CA LYS A 47 -11.98 13.35 -11.55
C LYS A 47 -13.10 12.31 -11.73
N ASN A 48 -13.79 11.99 -10.64
CA ASN A 48 -14.80 10.94 -10.53
C ASN A 48 -14.29 9.55 -10.91
N SER A 49 -13.02 9.25 -10.63
CA SER A 49 -12.41 7.96 -10.99
C SER A 49 -11.99 7.18 -9.76
N THR A 50 -12.56 5.98 -9.62
CA THR A 50 -12.19 5.00 -8.61
C THR A 50 -11.20 4.00 -9.20
N GLN A 51 -10.05 3.85 -8.54
CA GLN A 51 -9.00 2.90 -8.91
C GLN A 51 -8.75 1.94 -7.77
N ARG A 52 -8.62 0.64 -8.08
CA ARG A 52 -8.25 -0.39 -7.10
C ARG A 52 -6.81 -0.80 -7.33
N TYR A 53 -6.01 -0.73 -6.28
CA TYR A 53 -4.64 -1.24 -6.23
C TYR A 53 -4.60 -2.48 -5.33
N GLN A 54 -3.84 -3.49 -5.72
CA GLN A 54 -3.59 -4.66 -4.90
C GLN A 54 -2.09 -4.89 -4.82
N ILE A 55 -1.60 -5.11 -3.61
CA ILE A 55 -0.21 -5.44 -3.35
C ILE A 55 -0.20 -6.80 -2.65
N THR A 56 0.33 -7.81 -3.33
CA THR A 56 0.54 -9.14 -2.74
C THR A 56 1.98 -9.24 -2.30
N LEU A 57 2.19 -9.68 -1.06
CA LEU A 57 3.48 -9.89 -0.45
C LEU A 57 3.61 -11.36 -0.08
N THR A 58 4.69 -11.97 -0.52
CA THR A 58 5.04 -13.33 -0.12
C THR A 58 5.55 -13.39 1.31
N GLU A 59 5.54 -14.58 1.92
CA GLU A 59 6.14 -14.79 3.23
C GLU A 59 7.59 -14.28 3.31
N THR A 60 8.38 -14.51 2.25
CA THR A 60 9.77 -14.07 2.18
C THR A 60 9.88 -12.54 2.21
N GLU A 61 9.04 -11.83 1.47
CA GLU A 61 9.03 -10.37 1.44
C GLU A 61 8.58 -9.78 2.77
N ILE A 62 7.59 -10.40 3.43
CA ILE A 62 7.13 -10.02 4.78
C ILE A 62 8.26 -10.20 5.81
N SER A 63 9.03 -11.28 5.71
CA SER A 63 10.19 -11.54 6.57
C SER A 63 11.26 -10.45 6.43
N ILE A 64 11.51 -9.97 5.20
CA ILE A 64 12.45 -8.87 4.95
C ILE A 64 11.94 -7.57 5.57
N LEU A 65 10.67 -7.22 5.35
CA LEU A 65 10.06 -5.98 5.86
C LEU A 65 10.06 -5.94 7.40
N SER A 66 9.72 -7.05 8.04
CA SER A 66 9.67 -7.15 9.51
C SER A 66 11.05 -7.04 10.17
N ARG A 67 12.13 -7.50 9.51
CA ARG A 67 13.51 -7.28 9.97
C ARG A 67 13.91 -5.80 9.94
N CYS A 68 13.50 -5.06 8.92
CA CYS A 68 13.74 -3.62 8.82
C CYS A 68 12.92 -2.83 9.84
N ALA A 69 11.67 -3.21 10.10
CA ALA A 69 10.82 -2.56 11.10
C ALA A 69 11.42 -2.63 12.51
N LYS A 70 11.97 -3.78 12.91
CA LYS A 70 12.61 -3.97 14.23
C LYS A 70 13.84 -3.07 14.47
N ARG A 71 14.52 -2.62 13.41
CA ARG A 71 15.67 -1.71 13.53
C ARG A 71 15.27 -0.26 13.76
N ARG A 72 14.04 0.13 13.39
CA ARG A 72 13.54 1.52 13.48
C ARG A 72 12.96 1.89 14.84
N PHE A 73 12.65 0.91 15.70
CA PHE A 73 12.16 1.12 17.07
C PHE A 73 13.25 1.00 18.14
N ARG A 74 14.53 0.95 17.74
CA ARG A 74 15.70 0.88 18.63
C ARG A 74 16.58 2.15 18.59
N ALA A 75 16.04 3.26 18.10
CA ALA A 75 16.70 4.57 18.12
C ALA A 75 16.00 5.48 19.13
#